data_AF-B0XM72-F1
#
_entry.id   AF-B0XM72-F1
#
_cell.length_a   1.000
_cell.length_b   1.000
_cell.length_c   1.000
_cell.angle_alpha   90.00
_cell.angle_beta   90.00
_cell.angle_gamma   90.00
#
_symmetry.space_group_name_H-M   'P 1'
#
loop_
_entity.id
_entity.type
_entity.pdbx_description
1 polymer ?
#
loop_
_entity_poly.entity_id
_entity_poly.type
_entity_poly.pdbx_seq_one_letter_code
_entity_poly.pdbx_strand_id
1 'polypeptide(L)'
;MTKDIRHRSYISRLQTLPNLDTSSKRTLLCSIATDITATFICISNHLENGTLSEEHTASIESVIDIIKGTEVSHRRTLERKVQRYARLARRLKSEREWMRREFGNLVKRADAVALRWRKRVRDLEVVNKTMRGELTVKGGRERSQTGDKGSRCNRG
;
A
#
# COMPACT_ATOMS: atom_id res chain seq x y z
N MET A 1 -33.32 -15.82 -50.13
CA MET A 1 -32.52 -14.67 -49.66
C MET A 1 -31.20 -15.20 -49.12
N THR A 2 -30.18 -15.20 -49.96
CA THR A 2 -28.82 -15.60 -49.63
C THR A 2 -28.21 -14.54 -48.73
N LYS A 3 -28.00 -14.86 -47.45
CA LYS A 3 -27.21 -14.00 -46.55
C LYS A 3 -25.77 -14.07 -47.05
N ASP A 4 -25.37 -13.02 -47.72
CA ASP A 4 -23.98 -12.75 -48.08
C ASP A 4 -23.22 -12.47 -46.77
N ILE A 5 -22.75 -13.54 -46.12
CA ILE A 5 -21.87 -13.47 -44.95
C ILE A 5 -20.53 -13.00 -45.49
N ARG A 6 -20.41 -11.67 -45.61
CA ARG A 6 -19.17 -10.98 -45.94
C ARG A 6 -18.08 -11.45 -44.99
N HIS A 7 -17.25 -12.39 -45.46
CA HIS A 7 -16.00 -12.76 -44.81
C HIS A 7 -15.07 -11.55 -44.84
N ARG A 8 -15.24 -10.63 -43.89
CA ARG A 8 -14.09 -9.83 -43.46
C ARG A 8 -13.10 -10.84 -42.89
N SER A 9 -12.01 -11.07 -43.60
CA SER A 9 -10.92 -11.93 -43.14
C SER A 9 -10.60 -11.60 -41.68
N TYR A 10 -10.45 -12.61 -40.82
CA TYR A 10 -10.12 -12.42 -39.40
C TYR A 10 -8.91 -11.49 -39.22
N ILE A 11 -7.99 -11.47 -40.18
CA ILE A 11 -6.86 -10.54 -40.27
C ILE A 11 -7.33 -9.08 -40.24
N SER A 12 -8.32 -8.72 -41.06
CA SER A 12 -8.87 -7.35 -41.11
C SER A 12 -9.63 -6.96 -39.83
N ARG A 13 -10.25 -7.92 -39.15
CA ARG A 13 -10.89 -7.70 -37.84
C ARG A 13 -9.84 -7.45 -36.76
N LEU A 14 -8.79 -8.28 -36.73
CA LEU A 14 -7.68 -8.18 -35.78
C LEU A 14 -6.83 -6.91 -35.97
N GLN A 15 -6.73 -6.36 -37.20
CA GLN A 15 -6.05 -5.09 -37.43
C GLN A 15 -6.71 -3.90 -36.72
N THR A 16 -8.01 -3.98 -36.44
CA THR A 16 -8.72 -2.93 -35.69
C THR A 16 -8.45 -2.99 -34.18
N LEU A 17 -7.88 -4.10 -33.70
CA LEU A 17 -7.76 -4.42 -32.28
C LEU A 17 -6.99 -3.36 -31.46
N PRO A 18 -5.90 -2.73 -31.93
CA PRO A 18 -5.22 -1.67 -31.17
C PRO A 18 -6.11 -0.48 -30.84
N ASN A 19 -6.99 -0.11 -31.78
CA ASN A 19 -7.82 1.10 -31.75
C ASN A 19 -9.12 0.93 -30.97
N LEU A 20 -9.43 -0.28 -30.52
CA LEU A 20 -10.62 -0.59 -29.74
C LEU A 20 -10.41 -0.30 -28.25
N ASP A 21 -11.49 0.07 -27.57
CA ASP A 21 -11.53 0.13 -26.11
C ASP A 21 -11.52 -1.29 -25.51
N THR A 22 -11.25 -1.40 -24.21
CA THR A 22 -11.07 -2.70 -23.54
C THR A 22 -12.32 -3.59 -23.63
N SER A 23 -13.52 -3.01 -23.57
CA SER A 23 -14.76 -3.77 -23.68
C SER A 23 -14.93 -4.33 -25.09
N SER A 24 -14.75 -3.49 -26.11
CA SER A 24 -14.83 -3.92 -27.52
C SER A 24 -13.73 -4.92 -27.90
N LYS A 25 -12.52 -4.77 -27.36
CA LYS A 25 -11.43 -5.75 -27.50
C LYS A 25 -11.87 -7.12 -26.99
N ARG A 26 -12.45 -7.16 -25.79
CA ARG A 26 -12.96 -8.40 -25.21
C ARG A 26 -14.05 -9.01 -26.07
N THR A 27 -15.05 -8.22 -26.47
CA THR A 27 -16.16 -8.70 -27.30
C THR A 27 -15.68 -9.25 -28.64
N LEU A 28 -14.77 -8.56 -29.32
CA LEU A 28 -14.21 -9.02 -30.59
C LEU A 28 -13.45 -10.34 -30.41
N LEU A 29 -12.57 -10.42 -29.41
CA LEU A 29 -11.82 -11.64 -29.12
C LEU A 29 -12.73 -12.81 -28.73
N CYS A 30 -13.78 -12.56 -27.94
CA CYS A 30 -14.78 -13.57 -27.61
C CYS A 30 -15.50 -14.09 -28.86
N SER A 31 -15.94 -13.21 -29.76
CA SER A 31 -16.57 -13.63 -31.03
C SER A 31 -15.62 -14.49 -31.87
N ILE A 32 -14.36 -14.08 -32.02
CA ILE A 32 -13.36 -14.86 -32.76
C ILE A 32 -13.13 -16.22 -32.09
N ALA A 33 -13.04 -16.27 -30.76
CA ALA A 33 -12.89 -17.52 -30.03
C ALA A 33 -14.10 -18.44 -30.24
N THR A 34 -15.33 -17.93 -30.22
CA THR A 34 -16.53 -18.70 -30.52
C THR A 34 -16.50 -19.27 -31.94
N ASP A 35 -16.09 -18.48 -32.93
CA ASP A 35 -15.96 -18.93 -34.32
C ASP A 35 -14.91 -20.04 -34.45
N ILE A 36 -13.76 -19.90 -33.78
CA ILE A 36 -12.70 -20.91 -33.72
C ILE A 36 -13.19 -22.19 -33.06
N THR A 37 -13.89 -22.09 -31.93
CA THR A 37 -14.45 -23.26 -31.22
C THR A 37 -15.45 -24.01 -32.10
N ALA A 38 -16.36 -23.30 -32.75
CA ALA A 38 -17.31 -23.92 -33.67
C ALA A 38 -16.61 -24.62 -34.85
N THR A 39 -15.52 -24.02 -35.35
CA THR A 39 -14.69 -24.62 -36.41
C THR A 39 -14.05 -25.91 -35.93
N PHE A 40 -13.45 -25.94 -34.73
CA PHE A 40 -12.86 -27.16 -34.19
C PHE A 40 -13.89 -28.26 -33.96
N ILE A 41 -15.09 -27.94 -33.46
CA ILE A 41 -16.18 -28.91 -33.32
C ILE A 41 -16.55 -29.52 -34.67
N CYS A 42 -16.65 -28.70 -35.72
CA CYS A 42 -16.96 -29.17 -37.07
C CYS A 42 -15.87 -30.13 -37.59
N ILE A 43 -14.60 -29.77 -37.40
CA ILE A 43 -13.46 -30.61 -37.80
C ILE A 43 -13.46 -31.93 -37.04
N SER A 44 -13.72 -31.92 -35.73
CA SER A 44 -13.85 -33.13 -34.92
C SER A 44 -14.96 -34.05 -35.44
N ASN A 45 -16.13 -33.51 -35.81
CA ASN A 45 -17.21 -34.30 -36.39
C ASN A 45 -16.79 -34.93 -37.73
N HIS A 46 -16.02 -34.22 -38.56
CA HIS A 46 -15.52 -34.77 -39.84
C HIS A 46 -14.43 -35.83 -39.66
N LEU A 47 -13.62 -35.75 -38.60
CA LEU A 47 -12.69 -36.81 -38.19
C LEU A 47 -13.45 -38.06 -37.75
N GLU A 48 -14.46 -37.91 -36.88
CA GLU A 48 -15.29 -39.03 -36.40
C GLU A 48 -16.02 -39.74 -37.54
N ASN A 49 -16.49 -38.99 -38.52
CA ASN A 49 -17.15 -39.53 -39.71
C ASN A 49 -16.17 -40.14 -40.74
N GLY A 50 -14.86 -40.15 -40.47
CA GLY A 50 -13.82 -40.66 -41.36
C GLY A 50 -13.64 -39.86 -42.66
N THR A 51 -14.21 -38.65 -42.74
CA THR A 51 -14.06 -37.74 -43.89
C THR A 51 -12.70 -37.04 -43.85
N LEU A 52 -12.18 -36.81 -42.64
CA LEU A 52 -10.82 -36.32 -42.42
C LEU A 52 -10.00 -37.39 -41.68
N SER A 53 -8.70 -37.37 -41.89
CA SER A 53 -7.70 -38.15 -41.16
C SER A 53 -6.85 -37.22 -40.30
N GLU A 54 -6.09 -37.80 -39.37
CA GLU A 54 -5.19 -37.08 -38.46
C GLU A 54 -4.11 -36.27 -39.21
N GLU A 55 -3.66 -36.74 -40.37
CA GLU A 55 -2.73 -36.01 -41.24
C GLU A 55 -3.32 -34.66 -41.73
N HIS A 56 -4.64 -34.59 -41.91
CA HIS A 56 -5.31 -33.35 -42.31
C HIS A 56 -5.43 -32.33 -41.17
N THR A 57 -5.31 -32.78 -39.91
CA THR A 57 -5.41 -31.91 -38.72
C THR A 57 -4.08 -31.65 -38.02
N ALA A 58 -2.97 -32.26 -38.44
CA ALA A 58 -1.65 -32.08 -37.83
C ALA A 58 -1.21 -30.60 -37.70
N SER A 59 -1.50 -29.77 -38.71
CA SER A 59 -1.17 -28.32 -38.64
C SER A 59 -2.00 -27.58 -37.59
N ILE A 60 -3.23 -28.02 -37.35
CA ILE A 60 -4.11 -27.47 -36.32
C ILE A 60 -3.59 -27.85 -34.93
N GLU A 61 -3.19 -29.10 -34.74
CA GLU A 61 -2.59 -29.56 -33.48
C GLU A 61 -1.34 -28.77 -33.13
N SER A 62 -0.47 -28.51 -34.11
CA SER A 62 0.71 -27.66 -33.92
C SER A 62 0.34 -26.25 -33.44
N VAL A 63 -0.69 -25.63 -34.01
CA VAL A 63 -1.18 -24.32 -33.56
C VAL A 63 -1.72 -24.39 -32.13
N ILE A 64 -2.47 -25.44 -31.78
CA ILE A 64 -2.99 -25.66 -30.43
C ILE A 64 -1.83 -25.77 -29.43
N ASP A 65 -0.77 -26.50 -29.77
CA ASP A 65 0.39 -26.66 -28.90
C ASP A 65 1.15 -25.35 -28.68
N ILE A 66 1.30 -24.53 -29.72
CA ILE A 66 1.87 -23.19 -29.59
C ILE A 66 1.03 -22.34 -28.62
N ILE A 67 -0.30 -22.34 -28.79
CA ILE A 67 -1.21 -21.59 -27.91
C ILE A 67 -1.06 -22.06 -26.46
N LYS A 68 -1.13 -23.37 -26.21
CA LYS A 68 -0.95 -23.95 -24.87
C LYS A 68 0.43 -23.60 -24.27
N GLY A 69 1.49 -23.69 -25.06
CA GLY A 69 2.85 -23.37 -24.65
C GLY A 69 2.99 -21.90 -24.22
N THR A 70 2.42 -20.98 -25.00
CA THR A 70 2.44 -19.55 -24.67
C THR A 70 1.64 -19.22 -23.41
N GLU A 71 0.46 -19.82 -23.23
CA GLU A 71 -0.37 -19.66 -22.03
C GLU A 71 0.37 -20.12 -20.76
N VAL A 72 0.96 -21.32 -20.80
CA VAL A 72 1.73 -21.88 -19.68
C VAL A 72 2.92 -20.99 -19.34
N SER A 73 3.63 -20.49 -20.35
CA SER A 73 4.77 -19.57 -20.15
C SER A 73 4.35 -18.25 -19.51
N HIS A 74 3.24 -17.66 -19.98
CA HIS A 74 2.68 -16.43 -19.41
C HIS A 74 2.24 -16.63 -17.96
N ARG A 75 1.53 -17.72 -17.69
CA ARG A 75 1.08 -18.08 -16.34
C ARG A 75 2.26 -18.24 -15.38
N ARG A 76 3.29 -19.02 -15.75
CA ARG A 76 4.51 -19.16 -14.95
C ARG A 76 5.19 -17.82 -14.66
N THR A 77 5.22 -16.93 -15.65
CA THR A 77 5.79 -15.59 -15.48
C THR A 77 5.00 -14.75 -14.48
N LEU A 78 3.66 -14.79 -14.54
CA LEU A 78 2.79 -14.12 -13.58
C LEU A 78 2.93 -14.71 -12.17
N GLU A 79 2.95 -16.04 -12.04
CA GLU A 79 3.16 -16.74 -10.76
C GLU A 79 4.47 -16.30 -10.10
N ARG A 80 5.57 -16.21 -10.87
CA ARG A 80 6.86 -15.69 -10.36
C ARG A 80 6.76 -14.24 -9.89
N LYS A 81 6.05 -13.38 -10.63
CA LYS A 81 5.83 -11.98 -10.22
C LYS A 81 5.04 -11.90 -8.92
N VAL A 82 3.94 -12.65 -8.81
CA VAL A 82 3.13 -12.73 -7.59
C VAL A 82 3.98 -13.19 -6.41
N GLN A 83 4.78 -14.25 -6.59
CA GLN A 83 5.65 -14.75 -5.53
C GLN A 83 6.71 -13.72 -5.11
N ARG A 84 7.28 -12.98 -6.06
CA ARG A 84 8.24 -11.89 -5.78
C ARG A 84 7.58 -10.79 -4.94
N TYR A 85 6.38 -10.33 -5.31
CA TYR A 85 5.66 -9.31 -4.55
C TYR A 85 5.23 -9.79 -3.17
N ALA A 86 4.82 -11.06 -3.04
CA ALA A 86 4.51 -11.64 -1.73
C ALA A 86 5.73 -11.64 -0.80
N ARG A 87 6.92 -11.96 -1.33
CA ARG A 87 8.18 -11.89 -0.55
C ARG A 87 8.52 -10.46 -0.14
N LEU A 88 8.37 -9.50 -1.06
CA LEU A 88 8.59 -8.09 -0.75
C LEU A 88 7.63 -7.58 0.32
N ALA A 89 6.34 -7.90 0.21
CA ALA A 89 5.33 -7.52 1.20
C ALA A 89 5.66 -8.05 2.60
N ARG A 90 6.15 -9.30 2.70
CA ARG A 90 6.60 -9.87 3.99
C ARG A 90 7.79 -9.10 4.56
N ARG A 91 8.79 -8.76 3.75
CA ARG A 91 9.96 -7.98 4.19
C ARG A 91 9.57 -6.58 4.68
N LEU A 92 8.77 -5.87 3.91
CA LEU A 92 8.28 -4.53 4.28
C LEU A 92 7.44 -4.57 5.56
N LYS A 93 6.64 -5.63 5.76
CA LYS A 93 5.90 -5.83 7.00
C LYS A 93 6.84 -5.99 8.19
N SER A 94 7.86 -6.84 8.08
CA SER A 94 8.85 -7.02 9.15
C SER A 94 9.64 -5.75 9.46
N GLU A 95 10.05 -4.99 8.44
CA GLU A 95 10.74 -3.71 8.61
C GLU A 95 9.86 -2.69 9.31
N ARG A 96 8.57 -2.60 8.93
CA ARG A 96 7.61 -1.72 9.57
C ARG A 96 7.38 -2.07 11.04
N GLU A 97 7.28 -3.35 11.36
CA GLU A 97 7.16 -3.83 12.74
C GLU A 97 8.41 -3.56 13.56
N TRP A 98 9.60 -3.70 12.96
CA TRP A 98 10.87 -3.34 13.59
C TRP A 98 10.94 -1.84 13.86
N MET A 99 10.64 -1.00 12.87
CA MET A 99 10.61 0.46 13.04
C MET A 99 9.64 0.89 14.13
N ARG A 100 8.42 0.34 14.16
CA ARG A 100 7.44 0.65 15.22
C ARG A 100 7.97 0.34 16.61
N ARG A 101 8.69 -0.78 16.77
CA ARG A 101 9.31 -1.14 18.05
C ARG A 101 10.41 -0.16 18.43
N GLU A 102 11.28 0.19 17.49
CA GLU A 102 12.39 1.09 17.75
C GLU A 102 11.92 2.52 18.09
N PHE A 103 10.98 3.05 17.31
CA PHE A 103 10.34 4.33 17.61
C PHE A 103 9.59 4.30 18.95
N GLY A 104 8.86 3.21 19.24
CA GLY A 104 8.19 3.06 20.53
C GLY A 104 9.16 3.10 21.72
N ASN A 105 10.33 2.47 21.59
CA ASN A 105 11.37 2.50 22.61
C ASN A 105 11.97 3.91 22.78
N LEU A 106 12.21 4.62 21.67
CA LEU A 106 12.70 5.99 21.69
C LEU A 106 11.72 6.93 22.40
N VAL A 107 10.43 6.85 22.06
CA VAL A 107 9.38 7.66 22.69
C VAL A 107 9.31 7.40 24.20
N LYS A 108 9.35 6.13 24.63
CA LYS A 108 9.38 5.78 26.06
C LYS A 108 10.57 6.42 26.79
N ARG A 109 11.75 6.42 26.17
CA ARG A 109 12.95 7.07 26.75
C ARG A 109 12.78 8.59 26.83
N ALA A 110 12.23 9.21 25.78
CA ALA A 110 11.95 10.64 25.75
C ALA A 110 10.93 11.03 26.83
N ASP A 111 9.85 10.26 27.00
CA ASP A 111 8.85 10.47 28.05
C ASP A 111 9.45 10.37 29.45
N ALA A 112 10.35 9.41 29.68
CA ALA A 112 11.05 9.28 30.96
C ALA A 112 11.94 10.51 31.25
N VAL A 113 12.63 11.03 30.24
CA VAL A 113 13.41 12.28 30.36
C VAL A 113 12.50 13.46 30.65
N ALA A 114 11.39 13.60 29.92
CA ALA A 114 10.43 14.67 30.11
C ALA A 114 9.80 14.64 31.50
N LEU A 115 9.47 13.46 32.03
CA LEU A 115 8.97 13.29 33.40
C LEU A 115 10.00 13.75 34.45
N ARG A 116 11.28 13.37 34.28
CA ARG A 116 12.36 13.81 35.18
C ARG A 116 12.52 15.33 35.17
N TRP A 117 12.50 15.95 33.99
CA TRP A 117 12.58 17.40 33.87
C TRP A 117 11.37 18.11 34.48
N ARG A 118 10.15 17.62 34.22
CA ARG A 118 8.94 18.15 34.86
C ARG A 118 9.00 18.08 36.38
N LYS A 119 9.58 17.00 36.94
CA LYS A 119 9.80 16.90 38.39
C LYS A 119 10.79 17.97 38.87
N ARG A 120 11.96 18.08 38.25
CA ARG A 120 12.96 19.11 38.61
C ARG A 120 12.42 20.53 38.53
N VAL A 121 11.65 20.85 37.49
CA VAL A 121 11.04 22.17 37.34
C VAL A 121 10.07 22.45 38.49
N ARG A 122 9.21 21.49 38.85
CA ARG A 122 8.31 21.63 40.01
C ARG A 122 9.07 21.81 41.32
N ASP A 123 10.14 21.04 41.54
CA ASP A 123 10.96 21.16 42.75
C ASP A 123 11.60 22.57 42.82
N LEU A 124 12.13 23.07 41.70
CA LEU A 124 12.68 24.42 41.60
C LEU A 124 11.63 25.52 41.80
N GLU A 125 10.41 25.35 41.28
CA GLU A 125 9.30 26.28 41.49
C GLU A 125 8.93 26.38 42.98
N VAL A 126 8.94 25.26 43.70
CA VAL A 126 8.70 25.24 45.16
C VAL A 126 9.81 26.00 45.88
N VAL A 127 11.08 25.72 45.57
CA VAL A 127 12.22 26.42 46.17
C VAL A 127 12.19 27.92 45.86
N ASN A 128 11.82 28.31 44.64
CA ASN A 128 11.72 29.72 44.26
C ASN A 128 10.61 30.44 45.05
N LYS A 129 9.45 29.77 45.23
CA LYS A 129 8.34 30.30 46.03
C LYS A 129 8.73 30.48 47.50
N THR A 130 9.43 29.52 48.10
CA THR A 130 9.88 29.63 49.50
C THR A 130 10.90 30.75 49.66
N MET A 131 11.91 30.83 48.79
CA MET A 131 12.89 31.94 48.81
C MET A 131 12.22 33.31 48.66
N ARG A 132 11.24 33.44 47.74
CA ARG A 132 10.47 34.69 47.59
C ARG A 132 9.69 35.04 48.85
N GLY A 133 9.07 34.06 49.50
CA GLY A 133 8.38 34.26 50.78
C GLY A 133 9.32 34.68 51.92
N GLU A 134 10.53 34.12 51.99
CA GLU A 134 11.52 34.53 52.98
C GLU A 134 12.03 35.95 52.75
N LEU A 135 12.24 36.34 51.49
CA LEU A 135 12.65 37.70 51.14
C LEU A 135 11.57 38.74 51.45
N THR A 136 10.29 38.44 51.24
CA THR A 136 9.19 39.35 51.61
C THR A 136 9.03 39.47 53.12
N VAL A 137 9.21 38.38 53.88
CA VAL A 137 9.19 38.40 55.35
C VAL A 137 10.37 39.19 55.93
N LYS A 138 11.59 39.01 55.39
CA LYS A 138 12.77 39.78 55.79
C LYS A 138 12.61 41.28 55.48
N GLY A 139 12.17 41.63 54.27
CA GLY A 139 11.90 43.03 53.90
C GLY A 139 10.76 43.69 54.71
N GLY A 140 9.76 42.91 55.13
CA GLY A 140 8.71 43.37 56.04
C GLY A 140 9.23 43.63 57.46
N ARG A 141 10.08 42.75 57.99
CA ARG A 141 10.73 42.93 59.30
C ARG A 141 11.66 44.14 59.33
N GLU A 142 12.42 44.37 58.27
CA GLU A 142 13.30 45.55 58.14
C GLU A 142 12.51 46.86 58.06
N ARG A 143 11.34 46.88 57.39
CA ARG A 143 10.42 48.03 57.39
C ARG A 143 9.77 48.28 58.76
N SER A 144 9.39 47.23 59.49
CA SER A 144 8.82 47.39 60.84
C SER A 144 9.86 47.87 61.86
N GLN A 145 11.13 47.46 61.75
CA GLN A 145 12.19 47.93 62.64
C GLN A 145 12.67 49.36 62.34
N THR A 146 12.55 49.83 61.09
CA THR A 146 12.86 51.22 60.73
C THR A 146 11.71 52.18 61.03
N GLY A 147 10.46 51.71 61.07
CA GLY A 147 9.30 52.50 61.51
C GLY A 147 9.21 52.75 63.02
N ASP A 148 9.81 51.87 63.85
CA ASP A 148 9.69 51.93 65.32
C ASP A 148 10.77 52.79 66.01
N LYS A 149 11.80 53.22 65.27
CA LYS A 149 12.84 54.14 65.80
C LYS A 149 12.48 55.64 65.66
N GLY A 150 11.33 55.97 65.09
CA GLY A 150 10.92 57.36 64.81
C GLY A 150 10.02 58.04 65.85
N SER A 151 9.57 57.35 66.91
CA SER A 151 8.54 57.89 67.82
C SER A 151 8.88 57.74 69.30
N ARG A 152 9.96 58.40 69.73
CA ARG A 152 10.14 58.74 71.16
C ARG A 152 10.97 60.02 71.29
N CYS A 153 10.37 61.14 70.92
CA CYS A 153 10.83 62.47 71.33
C CYS A 153 9.84 63.09 72.33
N ASN A 154 10.40 63.51 73.46
CA ASN A 154 9.97 64.56 74.38
C ASN A 154 8.53 64.58 74.93
N ARG A 155 8.42 64.16 76.19
CA ARG A 155 7.71 64.91 77.26
C ARG A 155 8.54 64.66 78.52
N GLY A 156 8.94 65.64 79.32
CA GLY A 156 8.52 67.02 79.54
C GLY A 156 8.92 67.30 80.97
#